data_AF-A0A3D4N840-F1
#
_entry.id   AF-A0A3D4N840-F1
#
_cell.length_a   1.000
_cell.length_b   1.000
_cell.length_c   1.000
_cell.angle_alpha   90.00
_cell.angle_beta   90.00
_cell.angle_gamma   90.00
#
_symmetry.space_group_name_H-M   'P 1'
#
loop_
_entity.id
_entity.type
_entity.pdbx_description
1 polymer ?
#
loop_
_entity_poly.entity_id
_entity_poly.type
_entity_poly.pdbx_seq_one_letter_code
_entity_poly.pdbx_strand_id
1 'polypeptide(L)'
;MVAATQNWLVQWTTIRNYLYGRTIAAYNAPFDLRMMQQSHAAYKFPWRENFKVVDVLPLYSDYRGVWNPVRGSMKYFKLEEAGASFQIALPNAHRSTADSLLTRAVLHAMAGQPY
;
A
#
# COMPACT_ATOMS: atom_id res chain seq x y z
N MET A 1 9.08 -5.75 18.24
CA MET A 1 9.22 -4.98 19.50
C MET A 1 8.49 -3.66 19.35
N VAL A 2 7.52 -3.36 20.22
CA VAL A 2 6.73 -2.10 20.20
C VAL A 2 7.02 -1.22 21.42
N ALA A 3 7.48 -1.80 22.53
CA ALA A 3 7.68 -1.08 23.78
C ALA A 3 8.79 0.00 23.75
N ALA A 4 9.71 -0.05 22.78
CA ALA A 4 10.82 0.89 22.65
C ALA A 4 10.68 1.86 21.46
N THR A 5 9.53 1.87 20.79
CA THR A 5 9.35 2.69 19.58
C THR A 5 8.89 4.10 19.93
N GLN A 6 9.37 5.09 19.17
CA GLN A 6 8.92 6.48 19.30
C GLN A 6 7.41 6.59 19.13
N ASN A 7 6.80 7.59 19.75
CA ASN A 7 5.36 7.84 19.60
C ASN A 7 4.99 8.20 18.15
N TRP A 8 3.71 8.06 17.81
CA TRP A 8 3.18 8.34 16.48
C TRP A 8 3.50 9.76 16.00
N LEU A 9 3.37 10.78 16.85
CA LEU A 9 3.58 12.18 16.46
C LEU A 9 5.04 12.47 16.05
N VAL A 10 6.01 11.87 16.74
CA VAL A 10 7.43 11.98 16.40
C VAL A 10 7.69 11.26 15.07
N GLN A 11 7.23 10.03 14.92
CA GLN A 11 7.40 9.27 13.67
C GLN A 11 6.71 9.97 12.49
N TRP A 12 5.54 10.56 12.73
CA TRP A 12 4.74 11.23 11.72
C TRP A 12 5.50 12.37 11.04
N THR A 13 6.27 13.18 11.78
CA THR A 13 7.07 14.26 11.18
C THR A 13 8.06 13.72 10.15
N THR A 14 8.66 12.57 10.43
CA THR A 14 9.62 11.90 9.54
C THR A 14 8.91 11.27 8.34
N ILE A 15 7.82 10.54 8.59
CA ILE A 15 7.00 9.90 7.55
C ILE A 15 6.46 10.95 6.58
N ARG A 16 5.88 12.04 7.11
CA ARG A 16 5.31 13.14 6.33
C ARG A 16 6.34 13.72 5.36
N ASN A 17 7.60 13.88 5.77
CA ASN A 17 8.65 14.39 4.89
C ASN A 17 8.98 13.45 3.72
N TYR A 18 8.82 12.14 3.88
CA TYR A 18 8.98 11.18 2.79
C TYR A 18 7.78 11.14 1.84
N LEU A 19 6.58 11.41 2.34
CA LEU A 19 5.33 11.29 1.59
C LEU A 19 4.93 12.60 0.89
N TYR A 20 5.24 13.75 1.50
CA TYR A 20 4.78 15.04 1.02
C TYR A 20 5.36 15.40 -0.36
N GLY A 21 4.50 15.87 -1.25
CA GLY A 21 4.87 16.25 -2.63
C GLY A 21 5.15 15.08 -3.56
N ARG A 22 5.04 13.83 -3.11
CA ARG A 22 5.29 12.63 -3.92
C ARG A 22 3.99 11.90 -4.25
N THR A 23 4.01 11.16 -5.35
CA THR A 23 2.97 10.16 -5.66
C THR A 23 3.32 8.87 -4.93
N ILE A 24 2.37 8.37 -4.14
CA ILE A 24 2.55 7.18 -3.31
C ILE A 24 1.79 6.04 -3.97
N ALA A 25 2.49 4.98 -4.35
CA ALA A 25 1.87 3.73 -4.77
C ALA A 25 1.86 2.75 -3.59
N ALA A 26 0.68 2.28 -3.20
CA ALA A 26 0.51 1.31 -2.12
C ALA A 26 -0.55 0.28 -2.50
N TYR A 27 -0.48 -0.90 -1.87
CA TYR A 27 -1.44 -1.98 -2.11
C TYR A 27 -2.55 -1.91 -1.07
N ASN A 28 -3.80 -1.77 -1.51
CA ASN A 28 -4.94 -1.49 -0.63
C ASN A 28 -4.73 -0.17 0.15
N ALA A 29 -4.26 0.86 -0.57
CA ALA A 29 -3.89 2.15 0.00
C ALA A 29 -4.95 2.85 0.88
N PRO A 30 -6.28 2.71 0.63
CA PRO A 30 -7.30 3.25 1.52
C PRO A 30 -7.22 2.73 2.95
N PHE A 31 -6.76 1.49 3.14
CA PHE A 31 -6.57 0.92 4.48
C PHE A 31 -5.44 1.61 5.23
N ASP A 32 -4.27 1.78 4.63
CA ASP A 32 -3.12 2.46 5.25
C ASP A 32 -3.44 3.92 5.59
N LEU A 33 -4.07 4.64 4.66
CA LEU A 33 -4.53 6.02 4.89
C LEU A 33 -5.47 6.09 6.10
N ARG A 34 -6.43 5.17 6.19
CA ARG A 34 -7.34 5.08 7.34
C ARG A 34 -6.59 4.80 8.64
N MET A 35 -5.60 3.90 8.64
CA MET A 35 -4.78 3.61 9.84
C MET A 35 -3.99 4.84 10.31
N MET A 36 -3.42 5.61 9.38
CA MET A 36 -2.72 6.86 9.70
C MET A 36 -3.66 7.93 10.25
N GLN A 37 -4.87 8.07 9.69
CA GLN A 37 -5.91 8.98 10.17
C GLN A 37 -6.42 8.59 11.57
N GLN A 38 -6.63 7.30 11.81
CA GLN A 38 -7.03 6.81 13.14
C GLN A 38 -5.93 7.09 14.18
N SER A 39 -4.67 6.90 13.81
CA SER A 39 -3.54 7.24 14.66
C SER A 39 -3.49 8.74 14.96
N HIS A 40 -3.80 9.60 14.00
CA HIS A 40 -3.96 11.05 14.23
C HIS A 40 -5.09 11.38 15.21
N ALA A 41 -6.27 10.78 14.99
CA ALA A 41 -7.44 11.00 15.81
C ALA A 41 -7.22 10.58 17.27
N ALA A 42 -6.48 9.48 17.52
CA ALA A 42 -6.14 9.02 18.86
C ALA A 42 -5.35 10.07 19.67
N TYR A 43 -4.55 10.91 19.00
CA TYR A 43 -3.80 12.00 19.62
C TYR A 43 -4.52 13.37 19.50
N LYS A 44 -5.79 13.38 19.05
CA LYS A 44 -6.56 14.60 18.75
C LYS A 44 -5.84 15.56 17.79
N PHE A 45 -4.99 15.02 16.93
CA PHE A 45 -4.24 15.79 15.95
C PHE A 45 -5.02 15.79 14.62
N PRO A 46 -5.34 16.95 14.04
CA PRO A 46 -6.17 17.00 12.84
C PRO A 46 -5.43 16.45 11.61
N TRP A 47 -6.10 15.62 10.81
CA TRP A 47 -5.59 15.19 9.51
C TRP A 47 -5.77 16.31 8.49
N ARG A 48 -4.66 16.86 7.98
CA ARG A 48 -4.66 17.95 6.99
C ARG A 48 -3.95 17.59 5.69
N GLU A 49 -3.57 16.33 5.53
CA GLU A 49 -2.79 15.90 4.37
C GLU A 49 -3.69 15.54 3.18
N ASN A 50 -3.26 16.00 2.01
CA ASN A 50 -3.84 15.65 0.73
C ASN A 50 -2.79 14.93 -0.11
N PHE A 51 -2.53 13.67 0.23
CA PHE A 51 -1.54 12.86 -0.49
C PHE A 51 -2.08 12.40 -1.83
N LYS A 52 -1.22 12.40 -2.85
CA LYS A 52 -1.50 11.76 -4.13
C LYS A 52 -1.19 10.27 -4.00
N VAL A 53 -2.24 9.46 -3.87
CA VAL A 53 -2.10 8.02 -3.65
C VAL A 53 -2.71 7.23 -4.79
N VAL A 54 -1.95 6.26 -5.29
CA VAL A 54 -2.36 5.29 -6.30
C VAL A 54 -2.50 3.94 -5.61
N ASP A 55 -3.70 3.37 -5.68
CA ASP A 55 -3.94 2.02 -5.17
C ASP A 55 -3.59 1.00 -6.25
N VAL A 56 -2.59 0.15 -5.96
CA VAL A 56 -2.09 -0.89 -6.87
C VAL A 56 -3.06 -2.07 -6.93
N LEU A 57 -3.90 -2.28 -5.90
CA LEU A 57 -4.86 -3.39 -5.85
C LEU A 57 -5.90 -3.33 -6.99
N PRO A 58 -6.68 -2.23 -7.16
CA PRO A 58 -7.63 -2.13 -8.26
C PRO A 58 -6.91 -2.11 -9.61
N LEU A 59 -5.76 -1.44 -9.71
CA LEU A 59 -4.95 -1.41 -10.94
C LEU A 59 -4.56 -2.82 -11.39
N TYR A 60 -4.10 -3.67 -10.47
CA TYR A 60 -3.78 -5.06 -10.77
C TYR A 60 -5.02 -5.90 -11.09
N SER A 61 -6.15 -5.61 -10.43
CA SER A 61 -7.42 -6.30 -10.68
C SER A 61 -7.93 -6.02 -12.10
N ASP A 62 -7.83 -4.76 -12.54
CA ASP A 62 -8.15 -4.33 -13.90
C ASP A 62 -7.19 -4.95 -14.92
N TYR A 63 -5.88 -4.97 -14.61
CA TYR A 63 -4.86 -5.63 -15.43
C TYR A 63 -5.15 -7.13 -15.64
N ARG A 64 -5.61 -7.83 -14.60
CA ARG A 64 -5.97 -9.25 -14.69
C ARG A 64 -7.30 -9.50 -15.40
N GLY A 65 -8.21 -8.51 -15.43
CA GLY A 65 -9.46 -8.57 -16.18
C GLY A 65 -10.44 -9.65 -15.70
N VAL A 66 -10.34 -10.11 -14.45
CA VAL A 66 -11.23 -11.16 -13.92
C VAL A 66 -12.47 -10.52 -13.30
N TRP A 67 -13.61 -10.65 -13.97
CA TRP A 67 -14.89 -10.14 -13.46
C TRP A 67 -15.45 -10.99 -12.33
N ASN A 68 -15.97 -10.35 -11.27
CA ASN A 68 -16.72 -11.01 -10.20
C ASN A 68 -18.22 -10.67 -10.33
N PRO A 69 -19.07 -11.60 -10.83
CA PRO A 69 -20.48 -11.33 -11.06
C PRO A 69 -21.28 -11.11 -9.77
N VAL A 70 -20.82 -11.66 -8.63
CA VAL A 70 -21.50 -11.50 -7.34
C VAL A 70 -21.30 -10.09 -6.77
N ARG A 71 -20.13 -9.50 -7.00
CA ARG A 71 -19.78 -8.17 -6.48
C ARG A 71 -20.03 -7.05 -7.49
N GLY A 72 -20.30 -7.39 -8.75
CA GLY A 72 -20.47 -6.40 -9.81
C GLY A 72 -19.20 -5.57 -10.07
N SER A 73 -18.03 -6.12 -9.80
CA SER A 73 -16.73 -5.44 -9.94
C SER A 73 -15.64 -6.42 -10.36
N MET A 74 -14.46 -5.90 -10.73
CA MET A 74 -13.27 -6.75 -10.90
C MET A 74 -12.93 -7.46 -9.60
N LYS A 75 -12.49 -8.72 -9.71
CA LYS A 75 -12.05 -9.53 -8.58
C LYS A 75 -10.77 -8.92 -8.01
N TYR A 76 -10.80 -8.60 -6.72
CA TYR A 76 -9.60 -8.24 -5.99
C TYR A 76 -8.75 -9.47 -5.70
N PHE A 77 -7.45 -9.32 -5.91
CA PHE A 77 -6.45 -10.35 -5.65
C PHE A 77 -5.67 -10.00 -4.39
N LYS A 78 -5.03 -10.99 -3.78
CA LYS A 78 -4.07 -10.73 -2.70
C LYS A 78 -2.72 -10.31 -3.29
N LEU A 79 -1.94 -9.54 -2.53
CA LEU A 79 -0.60 -9.12 -2.96
C LEU A 79 0.30 -10.32 -3.30
N GLU A 80 0.21 -11.39 -2.51
CA GLU A 80 0.93 -12.64 -2.77
C GLU A 80 0.53 -13.30 -4.09
N GLU A 81 -0.77 -13.34 -4.40
CA GLU A 81 -1.27 -13.86 -5.67
C GLU A 81 -0.79 -13.01 -6.85
N ALA A 82 -0.72 -11.68 -6.66
CA ALA A 82 -0.17 -10.76 -7.65
C ALA A 82 1.32 -11.01 -7.89
N GLY A 83 2.10 -11.14 -6.82
CA GLY A 83 3.52 -11.49 -6.87
C GLY A 83 3.78 -12.81 -7.58
N ALA A 84 3.03 -13.85 -7.20
CA ALA A 84 3.14 -15.19 -7.77
C ALA A 84 2.80 -15.21 -9.27
N SER A 85 1.83 -14.40 -9.72
CA SER A 85 1.45 -14.33 -11.13
C SER A 85 2.59 -13.85 -12.05
N PHE A 86 3.48 -13.01 -11.52
CA PHE A 86 4.66 -12.49 -12.19
C PHE A 86 5.93 -13.27 -11.84
N GLN A 87 5.81 -14.41 -11.14
CA GLN A 87 6.94 -15.22 -10.68
C GLN A 87 7.96 -14.42 -9.86
N ILE A 88 7.49 -13.45 -9.08
CA ILE A 88 8.35 -12.61 -8.23
C ILE A 88 8.81 -13.43 -7.02
N ALA A 89 10.13 -13.61 -6.88
CA ALA A 89 10.73 -14.42 -5.80
C ALA A 89 10.82 -13.70 -4.44
N LEU A 90 10.17 -12.53 -4.29
CA LEU A 90 10.17 -11.79 -3.02
C LEU A 90 9.18 -12.44 -2.04
N PRO A 91 9.60 -12.73 -0.80
CA PRO A 91 8.72 -13.34 0.19
C PRO A 91 7.66 -12.34 0.66
N ASN A 92 6.40 -12.78 0.71
CA ASN A 92 5.35 -12.12 1.49
C ASN A 92 5.54 -12.48 2.97
N ALA A 93 6.41 -11.74 3.67
CA ALA A 93 6.78 -12.04 5.06
C ALA A 93 5.80 -11.49 6.11
N HIS A 94 4.64 -10.95 5.69
CA HIS A 94 3.73 -10.16 6.55
C HIS A 94 4.46 -9.07 7.34
N ARG A 95 5.50 -8.51 6.72
CA ARG A 95 6.28 -7.39 7.23
C ARG A 95 6.06 -6.24 6.27
N SER A 96 5.67 -5.09 6.81
CA SER A 96 5.37 -3.88 6.04
C SER A 96 6.42 -3.53 4.99
N THR A 97 7.71 -3.71 5.30
CA THR A 97 8.81 -3.50 4.35
C THR A 97 8.80 -4.50 3.19
N ALA A 98 8.59 -5.79 3.47
CA ALA A 98 8.53 -6.82 2.44
C ALA A 98 7.33 -6.60 1.52
N ASP A 99 6.18 -6.28 2.09
CA ASP A 99 4.94 -6.01 1.36
C ASP A 99 5.08 -4.76 0.49
N SER A 100 5.78 -3.73 0.98
CA SER A 100 6.08 -2.51 0.20
C SER A 100 7.00 -2.81 -1.00
N LEU A 101 8.02 -3.64 -0.81
CA LEU A 101 8.92 -4.07 -1.89
C LEU A 101 8.19 -4.94 -2.92
N LEU A 102 7.34 -5.85 -2.47
CA LEU A 102 6.53 -6.70 -3.35
C LEU A 102 5.52 -5.86 -4.14
N THR A 103 4.90 -4.85 -3.51
CA THR A 103 4.01 -3.89 -4.20
C THR A 103 4.75 -3.14 -5.30
N ARG A 104 5.97 -2.66 -5.03
CA ARG A 104 6.84 -2.04 -6.05
C ARG A 104 7.10 -3.01 -7.20
N ALA A 105 7.49 -4.25 -6.89
CA ALA A 105 7.81 -5.24 -7.90
C ALA A 105 6.61 -5.58 -8.80
N VAL A 106 5.42 -5.74 -8.22
CA VAL A 106 4.18 -5.96 -8.98
C VAL A 106 3.87 -4.77 -9.90
N LEU A 107 4.01 -3.53 -9.41
CA LEU A 107 3.78 -2.34 -10.23
C LEU A 107 4.75 -2.25 -11.41
N HIS A 108 6.04 -2.51 -11.16
CA HIS A 108 7.05 -2.55 -12.22
C HIS A 108 6.78 -3.66 -13.23
N ALA A 109 6.42 -4.86 -12.78
CA ALA A 109 6.10 -5.98 -13.65
C ALA A 109 4.89 -5.69 -14.55
N MET A 110 3.83 -5.07 -14.02
CA MET A 110 2.69 -4.60 -14.83
C MET A 110 3.11 -3.60 -15.91
N ALA A 111 4.09 -2.74 -15.62
CA ALA A 111 4.62 -1.76 -16.55
C ALA A 111 5.70 -2.30 -17.52
N GLY A 112 6.04 -3.60 -17.43
CA GLY A 112 7.12 -4.20 -18.21
C GLY A 112 8.52 -3.68 -17.84
N GLN A 113 8.69 -3.17 -16.61
CA GLN A 113 9.95 -2.64 -16.10
C GLN A 113 10.64 -3.66 -15.17
N PRO A 114 11.99 -3.67 -15.11
CA PRO A 114 12.71 -4.43 -14.09
C PRO A 114 12.45 -3.86 -12.69
N TYR A 115 12.54 -4.70 -11.66
CA TYR A 115 12.22 -4.35 -10.27
C TYR A 115 13.33 -4.66 -9.27
#